data_AF-A0A379PN82-F1
#
_entry.id   AF-A0A379PN82-F1
#
_cell.length_a   1.000
_cell.length_b   1.000
_cell.length_c   1.000
_cell.angle_alpha   90.00
_cell.angle_beta   90.00
_cell.angle_gamma   90.00
#
_symmetry.space_group_name_H-M   'P 1'
#
loop_
_entity.id
_entity.type
_entity.pdbx_description
1 polymer ?
#
loop_
_entity_poly.entity_id
_entity_poly.type
_entity_poly.pdbx_seq_one_letter_code
_entity_poly.pdbx_strand_id
1 'polypeptide(L)'
;MSVQVGDRVIALRSANNNEKKAYSYGAGVYKGEQLVEHDPQLKEMGLKNPCIELDGGNLVYGMECWWGPEEAVKKRFEGFEFVQVSITEDRGV
;
A
#
# COMPACT_ATOMS: atom_id res chain seq x y z
N MET A 1 -3.23 15.68 6.41
CA MET A 1 -4.22 15.09 5.48
C MET A 1 -4.61 13.76 6.08
N SER A 2 -5.79 13.68 6.70
CA SER A 2 -6.29 12.43 7.27
C SER A 2 -6.96 11.65 6.15
N VAL A 3 -6.47 10.46 5.84
CA VAL A 3 -7.09 9.56 4.86
C VAL A 3 -8.36 8.98 5.49
N GLN A 4 -9.48 9.00 4.76
CA GLN A 4 -10.74 8.42 5.20
C GLN A 4 -11.05 7.14 4.45
N VAL A 5 -11.90 6.29 5.03
CA VAL A 5 -12.37 5.08 4.34
C VAL A 5 -13.09 5.51 3.05
N GLY A 6 -12.66 4.96 1.91
CA GLY A 6 -13.13 5.35 0.59
C GLY A 6 -12.19 6.30 -0.17
N ASP A 7 -11.17 6.87 0.49
CA ASP A 7 -10.17 7.70 -0.20
C ASP A 7 -9.28 6.85 -1.12
N ARG A 8 -8.87 7.47 -2.23
CA ARG A 8 -7.87 6.89 -3.12
C ARG A 8 -6.46 7.12 -2.59
N VAL A 9 -5.73 6.04 -2.41
CA VAL A 9 -4.37 6.03 -1.89
C VAL A 9 -3.46 5.23 -2.82
N ILE A 10 -2.16 5.52 -2.78
CA ILE A 10 -1.14 4.70 -3.42
C ILE A 10 -0.42 3.91 -2.34
N ALA A 11 -0.26 2.61 -2.58
CA ALA A 11 0.62 1.74 -1.81
C ALA A 11 2.01 1.67 -2.47
N LEU A 12 3.03 2.00 -1.70
CA LEU A 12 4.44 2.02 -2.04
C LEU A 12 5.18 0.94 -1.26
N ARG A 13 5.85 0.04 -1.97
CA ARG A 13 6.74 -0.96 -1.37
C ARG A 13 8.00 -0.29 -0.82
N SER A 14 8.67 0.48 -1.68
CA SER A 14 9.92 1.14 -1.37
C SER A 14 10.22 2.21 -2.41
N ALA A 15 11.15 3.11 -2.12
CA ALA A 15 11.62 4.08 -3.09
C ALA A 15 13.14 4.13 -3.10
N ASN A 16 13.72 4.10 -4.30
CA ASN A 16 15.14 4.27 -4.52
C ASN A 16 15.42 5.70 -5.02
N ASN A 17 16.02 6.51 -4.16
CA ASN A 17 16.42 7.89 -4.49
C ASN A 17 17.57 7.96 -5.49
N ASN A 18 18.46 6.97 -5.56
CA ASN A 18 19.58 6.98 -6.50
C ASN A 18 19.08 6.74 -7.94
N GLU A 19 18.18 5.78 -8.12
CA GLU A 19 17.62 5.44 -9.43
C GLU A 19 16.41 6.30 -9.79
N LYS A 20 15.94 7.15 -8.86
CA LYS A 20 14.65 7.86 -8.95
C LYS A 20 13.50 6.91 -9.29
N LYS A 21 13.45 5.74 -8.64
CA LYS A 21 12.40 4.73 -8.86
C LYS A 21 11.58 4.53 -7.60
N ALA A 22 10.27 4.67 -7.70
CA ALA A 22 9.31 4.38 -6.64
C ALA A 22 8.62 3.06 -6.96
N TYR A 23 8.91 2.01 -6.18
CA TYR A 23 8.25 0.72 -6.33
C TYR A 23 6.88 0.80 -5.65
N SER A 24 5.81 0.78 -6.44
CA SER A 24 4.43 0.87 -5.95
C SER A 24 3.68 -0.43 -6.19
N TYR A 25 2.92 -0.88 -5.19
CA TYR A 25 1.97 -1.98 -5.38
C TYR A 25 0.79 -1.57 -6.26
N GLY A 26 0.52 -0.27 -6.33
CA GLY A 26 -0.54 0.31 -7.16
C GLY A 26 -1.36 1.34 -6.39
N ALA A 27 -2.33 1.93 -7.08
CA ALA A 27 -3.38 2.70 -6.45
C ALA A 27 -4.51 1.78 -5.98
N GLY A 28 -5.23 2.24 -4.97
CA GLY A 28 -6.37 1.54 -4.41
C GLY A 28 -7.23 2.42 -3.53
N VAL A 29 -8.24 1.81 -2.94
CA VAL A 29 -9.18 2.45 -2.02
C VAL A 29 -8.82 2.06 -0.59
N TYR A 30 -8.70 3.04 0.28
CA TYR A 30 -8.50 2.78 1.70
C TYR A 30 -9.78 2.21 2.33
N LYS A 31 -9.72 1.00 2.87
CA LYS A 31 -10.85 0.30 3.50
C LYS A 31 -10.93 0.49 5.01
N GLY A 32 -10.00 1.27 5.59
CA GLY A 32 -9.92 1.44 7.04
C GLY A 32 -9.07 0.36 7.69
N GLU A 33 -9.24 0.15 8.99
CA GLU A 33 -8.50 -0.86 9.74
C GLU A 33 -9.20 -2.23 9.61
N GLN A 34 -8.52 -3.20 9.00
CA GLN A 34 -9.01 -4.58 8.83
C GLN A 34 -8.06 -5.56 9.51
N LEU A 35 -8.57 -6.74 9.84
CA LEU A 35 -7.74 -7.83 10.35
C LEU A 35 -6.85 -8.34 9.22
N VAL A 36 -5.59 -8.63 9.54
CA VAL A 36 -4.62 -9.15 8.58
C VAL A 36 -4.93 -10.61 8.29
N GLU A 37 -5.76 -10.88 7.29
CA GLU A 37 -6.25 -12.25 7.04
C GLU A 37 -5.17 -13.22 6.55
N HIS A 38 -4.15 -12.70 5.88
CA HIS A 38 -3.07 -13.50 5.30
C HIS A 38 -2.01 -13.92 6.33
N ASP A 39 -1.97 -13.26 7.50
CA ASP A 39 -1.02 -13.56 8.57
C ASP A 39 -1.76 -14.13 9.79
N PRO A 40 -1.67 -15.46 10.04
CA PRO A 40 -2.43 -16.09 11.11
C PRO A 40 -2.04 -15.57 12.50
N GLN A 41 -0.77 -15.19 12.71
CA GLN A 41 -0.34 -14.65 14.02
C GLN A 41 -0.99 -13.30 14.31
N LEU A 42 -1.00 -12.39 13.34
CA LEU A 42 -1.63 -11.08 13.50
C LEU A 42 -3.15 -11.17 13.61
N LYS A 43 -3.75 -12.12 12.88
CA LYS A 43 -5.18 -12.44 12.99
C LYS A 43 -5.53 -12.94 14.40
N GLU A 44 -4.75 -13.87 14.95
CA GLU A 44 -4.94 -14.39 16.32
C GLU A 44 -4.74 -13.31 17.38
N MET A 45 -3.81 -12.37 17.16
CA MET A 45 -3.63 -11.20 18.03
C MET A 45 -4.75 -10.15 17.90
N GLY A 46 -5.67 -10.29 16.93
CA GLY A 46 -6.77 -9.35 16.71
C GLY A 46 -6.29 -7.95 16.29
N LEU A 47 -5.07 -7.85 15.75
CA LEU A 47 -4.48 -6.57 15.37
C LEU A 47 -5.10 -6.08 14.06
N LYS A 48 -5.82 -4.97 14.14
CA LYS A 48 -6.34 -4.30 12.96
C LYS A 48 -5.24 -3.46 12.35
N ASN A 49 -5.06 -3.58 11.04
CA ASN A 49 -4.11 -2.80 10.28
C ASN A 49 -4.82 -2.02 9.19
N PRO A 50 -4.29 -0.83 8.82
CA PRO A 50 -4.80 -0.08 7.68
C PRO A 50 -4.82 -1.00 6.45
N CYS A 51 -5.95 -1.14 5.78
CA CYS A 51 -6.11 -2.02 4.63
C CYS A 51 -6.48 -1.20 3.40
N ILE A 52 -5.84 -1.52 2.29
CA ILE A 52 -5.98 -0.86 1.01
C ILE A 52 -6.37 -1.92 -0.01
N GLU A 53 -7.51 -1.73 -0.63
CA GLU A 53 -7.99 -2.55 -1.74
C GLU A 53 -7.44 -1.96 -3.04
N LEU A 54 -6.41 -2.58 -3.59
CA LEU A 54 -5.83 -2.18 -4.87
C LEU A 54 -6.86 -2.39 -5.99
N ASP A 55 -6.78 -1.56 -7.04
CA ASP A 55 -7.60 -1.72 -8.25
C ASP A 55 -7.46 -3.11 -8.90
N GLY A 56 -6.34 -3.81 -8.66
CA GLY A 56 -6.12 -5.19 -9.10
C GLY A 56 -6.85 -6.26 -8.28
N GLY A 57 -7.67 -5.88 -7.30
CA GLY A 57 -8.39 -6.81 -6.41
C GLY A 57 -7.56 -7.37 -5.24
N ASN A 58 -6.29 -6.97 -5.14
CA ASN A 58 -5.41 -7.39 -4.05
C ASN A 58 -5.56 -6.47 -2.83
N LEU A 59 -5.53 -7.06 -1.64
CA LEU A 59 -5.53 -6.34 -0.37
C LEU A 59 -4.11 -6.16 0.14
N VAL A 60 -3.71 -4.91 0.41
CA VAL A 60 -2.43 -4.53 0.99
C VAL A 60 -2.66 -3.96 2.37
N TYR A 61 -1.85 -4.39 3.35
CA TYR A 61 -1.92 -3.85 4.70
C TYR A 61 -0.82 -2.81 4.93
N GLY A 62 -1.12 -1.79 5.73
CA GLY A 62 -0.24 -0.66 5.99
C GLY A 62 1.04 -1.00 6.76
N MET A 63 1.15 -2.21 7.30
CA MET A 63 2.40 -2.74 7.86
C MET A 63 3.38 -3.24 6.79
N GLU A 64 2.89 -3.62 5.61
CA GLU A 64 3.70 -4.17 4.50
C GLU A 64 4.17 -3.09 3.53
N CYS A 65 3.55 -1.93 3.58
CA CYS A 65 3.79 -0.87 2.62
C CYS A 65 3.72 0.50 3.26
N TRP A 66 4.35 1.45 2.58
CA TRP A 66 4.14 2.86 2.82
C TRP A 66 2.92 3.26 1.99
N TRP A 67 2.04 4.07 2.54
CA TRP A 67 0.86 4.48 1.80
C TRP A 67 0.51 5.92 2.12
N GLY A 68 -0.23 6.53 1.19
CA GLY A 68 -0.67 7.89 1.36
C GLY A 68 -1.63 8.32 0.26
N PRO A 69 -2.23 9.51 0.41
CA PRO A 69 -3.12 10.06 -0.59
C PRO A 69 -2.40 10.17 -1.93
N GLU A 70 -3.09 9.76 -3.01
CA GLU A 70 -2.51 9.68 -4.35
C GLU A 70 -1.77 10.97 -4.74
N GLU A 71 -2.39 12.12 -4.52
CA GLU A 71 -1.82 13.43 -4.85
C GLU A 71 -0.57 13.76 -4.03
N ALA A 72 -0.57 13.44 -2.74
CA ALA A 72 0.57 13.67 -1.86
C ALA A 72 1.76 12.78 -2.24
N VAL A 73 1.49 11.52 -2.59
CA VAL A 73 2.49 10.56 -3.06
C VAL A 73 3.06 11.01 -4.40
N LYS A 74 2.21 11.32 -5.39
CA LYS A 74 2.65 11.82 -6.71
C LYS A 74 3.51 13.08 -6.58
N LYS A 75 3.12 14.02 -5.70
CA LYS A 75 3.88 15.24 -5.46
C LYS A 75 5.21 14.98 -4.75
N ARG A 76 5.25 14.01 -3.82
CA ARG A 76 6.48 13.64 -3.09
C ARG A 76 7.50 12.94 -3.98
N PHE A 77 7.01 12.13 -4.91
CA PHE A 77 7.81 11.37 -5.87
C PHE A 77 7.73 11.99 -7.27
N GLU A 78 7.53 13.31 -7.34
CA GLU A 78 7.52 14.04 -8.60
C GLU A 78 8.89 13.90 -9.27
N GLY A 79 8.92 13.39 -10.50
CA GLY A 79 10.16 13.07 -11.22
C GLY A 79 10.78 11.71 -10.89
N PHE A 80 10.10 10.87 -10.12
CA PHE A 80 10.45 9.45 -9.97
C PHE A 80 9.62 8.61 -10.95
N GLU A 81 10.22 7.53 -11.44
CA GLU A 81 9.55 6.50 -12.21
C GLU A 81 8.81 5.55 -11.26
N PHE A 82 7.49 5.45 -11.40
CA PHE A 82 6.68 4.51 -10.64
C PHE A 82 6.75 3.13 -11.27
N VAL A 83 7.40 2.20 -10.57
CA VAL A 83 7.52 0.80 -10.98
C VAL A 83 6.43 0.00 -10.28
N GLN A 84 5.48 -0.51 -11.05
CA GLN A 84 4.43 -1.36 -10.51
C GLN A 84 4.99 -2.73 -10.09
N VAL A 85 4.71 -3.14 -8.86
CA VAL A 85 5.10 -4.43 -8.28
C VAL A 85 3.88 -5.16 -7.74
N SER A 86 3.86 -6.50 -7.79
CA SER A 86 2.73 -7.27 -7.27
C SER A 86 2.92 -7.59 -5.78
N ILE A 87 1.92 -7.31 -4.95
CA ILE A 87 1.96 -7.69 -3.52
C ILE A 87 1.96 -9.21 -3.32
N THR A 88 1.32 -9.96 -4.22
CA THR A 88 1.29 -11.43 -4.19
C THR A 88 2.69 -12.02 -4.33
N GLU A 89 3.50 -11.48 -5.26
CA GLU A 89 4.90 -11.88 -5.45
C GLU A 89 5.76 -11.55 -4.23
N ASP A 90 5.55 -10.41 -3.57
CA ASP A 90 6.30 -10.01 -2.37
C ASP A 90 5.98 -10.89 -1.16
N ARG A 91 4.73 -11.32 -1.03
CA ARG A 91 4.27 -12.29 -0.02
C ARG A 91 4.74 -13.73 -0.30
N GLY A 92 5.27 -14.01 -1.49
CA GLY A 92 5.73 -15.34 -1.89
C GLY A 92 4.60 -16.38 -1.99
N VAL A 93 3.37 -15.94 -2.31
CA VAL A 93 2.18 -16.80 -2.50
C VAL A 93 1.80 -17.00 -3.95
#